data_AF-A0A925DVJ2-F1
#
_entry.id   AF-A0A925DVJ2-F1
#
_cell.length_a   1.000
_cell.length_b   1.000
_cell.length_c   1.000
_cell.angle_alpha   90.00
_cell.angle_beta   90.00
_cell.angle_gamma   90.00
#
_symmetry.space_group_name_H-M   'P 1'
#
loop_
_entity.id
_entity.type
_entity.pdbx_description
1 polymer ?
#
loop_
_entity_poly.entity_id
_entity_poly.type
_entity_poly.pdbx_seq_one_letter_code
_entity_poly.pdbx_strand_id
1 'polypeptide(L)'
;DYKERIFLLHIFQLAFSSHEHRKNVYLQMKDWKKTKVALLPDDINQFDWRNFQQEYRDYIDLAKLAQLIPVIGAAVGLIVNYRLIKKLGITAMNAYRMRLQEEGQL
;
A
#
# COMPACT_ATOMS: atom_id res chain seq x y z
N ASP A 1 12.25 5.43 10.33
CA ASP A 1 12.08 3.97 10.51
C ASP A 1 11.80 3.33 9.15
N TYR A 2 12.52 2.27 8.79
CA TYR A 2 12.29 1.55 7.53
C TYR A 2 11.03 0.68 7.58
N LYS A 3 10.65 0.17 8.76
CA LYS A 3 9.43 -0.62 8.96
C LYS A 3 8.19 0.22 8.63
N GLU A 4 8.22 1.52 8.95
CA GLU A 4 7.16 2.46 8.53
C GLU A 4 7.11 2.67 7.01
N ARG A 5 8.24 2.65 6.29
CA ARG A 5 8.22 2.71 4.82
C ARG A 5 7.56 1.48 4.22
N ILE A 6 7.84 0.29 4.78
CA ILE A 6 7.17 -0.94 4.36
C ILE A 6 5.67 -0.86 4.64
N PHE A 7 5.25 -0.31 5.78
CA PHE A 7 3.83 -0.08 6.08
C PHE A 7 3.15 0.81 5.03
N LEU A 8 3.77 1.94 4.68
CA LEU A 8 3.26 2.83 3.63
C LEU A 8 3.13 2.09 2.28
N LEU A 9 4.11 1.26 1.91
CA LEU A 9 4.04 0.48 0.67
C LEU A 9 2.88 -0.52 0.67
N HIS A 10 2.56 -1.13 1.82
CA HIS A 10 1.36 -1.96 1.94
C HIS A 10 0.06 -1.14 1.84
N ILE A 11 0.02 0.11 2.33
CA ILE A 11 -1.13 1.02 2.09
C ILE A 11 -1.34 1.26 0.59
N PHE A 12 -0.25 1.44 -0.16
CA PHE A 12 -0.33 1.56 -1.63
C PHE A 12 -0.89 0.28 -2.27
N GLN A 13 -0.44 -0.89 -1.85
CA GLN A 13 -0.99 -2.18 -2.33
C GLN A 13 -2.47 -2.33 -1.97
N LEU A 14 -2.88 -2.01 -0.73
CA LEU A 14 -4.29 -1.98 -0.33
C LEU A 14 -5.14 -1.06 -1.21
N ALA A 15 -4.59 0.09 -1.61
CA ALA A 15 -5.33 1.05 -2.42
C ALA A 15 -5.46 0.60 -3.88
N PHE A 16 -4.48 -0.11 -4.43
CA PHE A 16 -4.33 -0.23 -5.89
C PHE A 16 -4.15 -1.63 -6.46
N SER A 17 -3.95 -2.65 -5.63
CA SER A 17 -3.86 -4.03 -6.10
C SER A 17 -5.22 -4.66 -6.40
N SER A 18 -5.21 -5.86 -7.01
CA SER A 18 -6.38 -6.68 -7.27
C SER A 18 -7.18 -7.01 -5.99
N HIS A 19 -8.44 -7.44 -6.12
CA HIS A 19 -9.27 -7.74 -4.94
C HIS A 19 -8.66 -8.84 -4.06
N GLU A 20 -8.18 -9.91 -4.68
CA GLU A 20 -7.54 -11.03 -3.99
C GLU A 20 -6.27 -10.56 -3.25
N HIS A 21 -5.40 -9.81 -3.93
CA HIS A 21 -4.18 -9.33 -3.29
C HIS A 21 -4.47 -8.33 -2.16
N ARG A 22 -5.44 -7.42 -2.33
CA ARG A 22 -5.84 -6.51 -1.25
C ARG A 22 -6.26 -7.25 0.02
N LYS A 23 -6.95 -8.40 -0.11
CA LYS A 23 -7.31 -9.23 1.04
C LYS A 23 -6.06 -9.77 1.74
N ASN A 24 -5.07 -10.24 0.99
CA ASN A 24 -3.81 -10.74 1.54
C ASN A 24 -3.05 -9.64 2.28
N VAL A 25 -2.93 -8.45 1.68
CA VAL A 25 -2.29 -7.29 2.33
C VAL A 25 -3.02 -6.87 3.58
N TYR A 26 -4.36 -6.85 3.54
CA TYR A 26 -5.17 -6.52 4.71
C TYR A 26 -4.87 -7.47 5.89
N LEU A 27 -4.78 -8.78 5.62
CA LEU A 27 -4.44 -9.76 6.65
C LEU A 27 -3.03 -9.54 7.21
N GLN A 28 -2.06 -9.14 6.38
CA GLN A 28 -0.71 -8.80 6.83
C GLN A 28 -0.66 -7.52 7.67
N MET A 29 -1.58 -6.58 7.45
CA MET A 29 -1.64 -5.29 8.14
C MET A 29 -2.55 -5.27 9.37
N LYS A 30 -3.46 -6.24 9.52
CA LYS A 30 -4.45 -6.29 10.61
C LYS A 30 -3.81 -6.28 12.00
N ASP A 31 -2.70 -7.01 12.17
CA ASP A 31 -1.93 -7.10 13.41
C ASP A 31 -0.47 -6.68 13.14
N TRP A 32 -0.31 -5.47 12.61
CA TRP A 32 0.96 -4.98 12.08
C TRP A 32 2.07 -4.96 13.12
N LYS A 33 1.80 -4.40 14.31
CA LYS A 33 2.80 -4.30 15.38
C LYS A 33 3.14 -5.67 15.97
N LYS A 34 2.12 -6.51 16.19
CA LYS A 34 2.31 -7.82 16.83
C LYS A 34 2.98 -8.85 15.93
N THR A 35 2.71 -8.80 14.62
CA THR A 35 3.11 -9.87 13.71
C THR A 35 4.16 -9.40 12.71
N LYS A 36 3.82 -8.42 11.86
CA LYS A 36 4.69 -8.07 10.73
C LYS A 36 5.97 -7.36 11.18
N VAL A 37 5.88 -6.43 12.14
CA VAL A 37 7.06 -5.72 12.68
C VAL A 37 8.06 -6.68 13.34
N ALA A 38 7.57 -7.74 13.99
CA ALA A 38 8.40 -8.77 14.61
C ALA A 38 9.11 -9.68 13.60
N LEU A 39 8.50 -9.89 12.42
CA LEU A 39 9.09 -10.67 11.32
C LEU A 39 10.06 -9.85 10.45
N LEU A 40 10.04 -8.53 10.57
CA LEU A 40 10.91 -7.63 9.84
C LEU A 40 12.26 -7.52 10.56
N PRO A 41 13.41 -7.70 9.87
CA PRO A 41 14.73 -7.66 10.48
C PRO A 41 15.01 -6.30 11.16
N ASP A 42 15.86 -6.22 12.17
CA ASP A 42 16.14 -4.91 12.78
C ASP A 42 17.08 -4.06 11.91
N ASP A 43 17.91 -4.71 11.09
CA ASP A 43 18.76 -4.06 10.09
C ASP A 43 18.08 -4.03 8.71
N ILE A 44 18.00 -2.83 8.15
CA ILE A 44 17.47 -2.58 6.81
C ILE A 44 18.24 -3.32 5.71
N ASN A 45 19.53 -3.59 5.90
CA ASN A 45 20.38 -4.25 4.91
C ASN A 45 20.13 -5.76 4.82
N GLN A 46 19.47 -6.34 5.83
CA GLN A 46 19.09 -7.76 5.86
C GLN A 46 17.72 -8.00 5.23
N PHE A 47 16.96 -6.94 4.96
CA PHE A 47 15.67 -7.05 4.31
C PHE A 47 15.85 -7.33 2.81
N ASP A 48 15.13 -8.33 2.29
CA ASP A 48 15.16 -8.66 0.87
C ASP A 48 14.36 -7.65 0.03
N TRP A 49 14.98 -6.49 -0.20
CA TRP A 49 14.40 -5.40 -0.95
C TRP A 49 14.03 -5.78 -2.38
N ARG A 50 14.80 -6.69 -3.00
CA ARG A 50 14.60 -7.05 -4.39
C ARG A 50 13.31 -7.85 -4.56
N ASN A 51 13.14 -8.91 -3.76
CA ASN A 51 11.92 -9.71 -3.82
C ASN A 51 10.71 -8.88 -3.40
N PHE A 52 10.82 -8.10 -2.32
CA PHE A 52 9.73 -7.23 -1.89
C PHE A 52 9.30 -6.23 -2.97
N GLN A 53 10.24 -5.59 -3.67
CA GLN A 53 9.93 -4.64 -4.75
C GLN A 53 9.33 -5.33 -5.99
N GLN A 54 9.78 -6.54 -6.32
CA GLN A 54 9.21 -7.32 -7.42
C GLN A 54 7.76 -7.71 -7.12
N GLU A 55 7.52 -8.32 -5.96
CA GLU A 55 6.17 -8.63 -5.49
C GLU A 55 5.29 -7.37 -5.43
N TYR A 56 5.80 -6.29 -4.84
CA TYR A 56 5.09 -5.01 -4.79
C TYR A 56 4.66 -4.55 -6.19
N ARG A 57 5.56 -4.60 -7.17
CA ARG A 57 5.27 -4.22 -8.56
C ARG A 57 4.30 -5.17 -9.24
N ASP A 58 4.41 -6.47 -8.99
CA ASP A 58 3.53 -7.47 -9.61
C ASP A 58 2.12 -7.38 -9.03
N TYR A 59 2.02 -7.06 -7.74
CA TYR A 59 0.76 -6.95 -7.03
C TYR A 59 0.06 -5.62 -7.23
N ILE A 60 0.81 -4.52 -7.37
CA ILE A 60 0.22 -3.31 -7.91
C ILE A 60 0.06 -3.57 -9.40
N ASP A 61 -1.17 -3.89 -9.79
CA ASP A 61 -1.48 -4.06 -11.21
C ASP A 61 -0.85 -2.92 -12.02
N LEU A 62 -0.17 -3.29 -13.10
CA LEU A 62 0.22 -2.44 -14.23
C LEU A 62 -0.91 -1.48 -14.71
N ALA A 63 -2.14 -1.64 -14.19
CA ALA A 63 -3.30 -0.75 -14.24
C ALA A 63 -3.04 0.73 -13.90
N LYS A 64 -2.00 1.08 -13.12
CA LYS A 64 -1.61 2.50 -12.96
C LYS A 64 -0.73 3.03 -14.08
N LEU A 65 0.11 2.18 -14.68
CA LEU A 65 0.90 2.55 -15.87
C LEU A 65 -0.01 2.69 -17.10
N ALA A 66 -1.11 1.93 -17.19
CA ALA A 66 -2.10 2.04 -18.26
C ALA A 66 -3.04 3.26 -18.14
N GLN A 67 -3.26 3.83 -16.95
CA GLN A 67 -4.08 5.05 -16.76
C GLN A 67 -3.36 6.36 -17.13
N LEU A 68 -2.04 6.30 -17.36
CA LEU A 68 -1.17 7.41 -17.74
C LEU A 68 -0.75 7.40 -19.22
N ILE A 69 -1.39 6.59 -20.08
CA ILE A 69 -1.31 6.79 -21.53
C ILE A 69 -2.49 7.68 -21.94
N PRO A 70 -2.37 9.02 -21.92
CA PRO A 70 -3.35 9.87 -22.54
C PRO A 70 -3.22 9.69 -24.05
N VAL A 71 -4.20 9.04 -24.67
CA VAL A 71 -4.45 9.33 -26.09
C VAL A 71 -5.28 10.63 -26.21
N ILE A 72 -6.00 11.10 -25.16
CA ILE A 72 -6.86 12.30 -25.27
C ILE A 72 -7.01 13.06 -23.93
N GLY A 73 -6.50 14.31 -23.86
CA GLY A 73 -7.07 15.43 -23.09
C GLY A 73 -6.64 15.66 -21.62
N ALA A 74 -5.96 16.77 -21.35
CA ALA A 74 -5.50 17.22 -20.01
C ALA A 74 -6.60 17.30 -18.93
N ALA A 75 -7.87 17.51 -19.31
CA ALA A 75 -9.01 17.55 -18.39
C ALA A 75 -9.37 16.18 -17.79
N VAL A 76 -9.25 15.09 -18.56
CA VAL A 76 -9.56 13.73 -18.10
C VAL A 76 -8.49 13.24 -17.13
N GLY A 77 -7.22 13.58 -17.38
CA GLY A 77 -6.09 13.27 -16.50
C GLY A 77 -6.24 13.85 -15.08
N LEU A 78 -6.73 15.09 -14.96
CA LEU A 78 -6.95 15.73 -13.65
C LEU A 78 -8.01 15.01 -12.80
N ILE A 79 -9.13 14.62 -13.41
CA ILE A 79 -10.24 13.95 -12.71
C ILE A 79 -9.80 12.55 -12.24
N VAL A 80 -9.10 11.79 -13.09
CA VAL A 80 -8.58 10.46 -12.74
C VAL A 80 -7.56 10.57 -11.60
N ASN A 81 -6.64 11.54 -11.66
CA ASN A 81 -5.65 11.77 -10.61
C ASN A 81 -6.32 12.09 -9.26
N TYR A 82 -7.33 12.97 -9.25
CA TYR A 82 -8.07 13.29 -8.03
C TYR A 82 -8.74 12.06 -7.41
N ARG A 83 -9.35 11.18 -8.23
CA ARG A 83 -9.96 9.93 -7.74
C ARG A 83 -8.94 8.99 -7.12
N LEU A 84 -7.76 8.83 -7.73
CA LEU A 84 -6.68 7.99 -7.20
C LEU A 84 -6.15 8.53 -5.88
N ILE A 85 -5.91 9.84 -5.79
CA ILE A 85 -5.45 10.49 -4.55
C ILE A 85 -6.50 10.36 -3.45
N LYS A 86 -7.78 10.62 -3.76
CA LYS A 86 -8.87 10.47 -2.79
C LYS A 86 -8.98 9.03 -2.28
N LYS A 87 -8.87 8.04 -3.18
CA LYS A 87 -8.87 6.62 -2.82
C LYS A 87 -7.71 6.29 -1.87
N LEU A 88 -6.48 6.72 -2.22
CA LEU A 88 -5.31 6.51 -1.38
C LEU A 88 -5.47 7.15 0.00
N GLY A 89 -5.97 8.39 0.06
CA GLY A 89 -6.23 9.09 1.32
C GLY A 89 -7.20 8.34 2.23
N ILE A 90 -8.33 7.86 1.67
CA ILE A 90 -9.30 7.05 2.43
C ILE A 90 -8.68 5.73 2.91
N THR A 91 -7.95 5.04 2.05
CA THR A 91 -7.27 3.78 2.40
C THR A 91 -6.23 4.02 3.51
N ALA A 92 -5.43 5.08 3.41
CA ALA A 92 -4.44 5.43 4.42
C ALA A 92 -5.10 5.76 5.77
N MET A 93 -6.14 6.60 5.79
CA MET A 93 -6.89 6.91 7.01
C MET A 93 -7.40 5.65 7.70
N ASN A 94 -7.97 4.71 6.94
CA ASN A 94 -8.48 3.46 7.51
C ASN A 94 -7.36 2.52 7.98
N ALA A 95 -6.23 2.43 7.27
CA ALA A 95 -5.08 1.65 7.71
C ALA A 95 -4.48 2.18 9.03
N TYR A 96 -4.40 3.50 9.20
CA TYR A 96 -3.96 4.10 10.46
C TYR A 96 -5.00 3.91 11.57
N ARG A 97 -6.31 4.00 11.28
CA ARG A 97 -7.35 3.66 12.26
C ARG A 97 -7.24 2.22 12.76
N MET A 98 -7.03 1.26 11.85
CA MET A 98 -6.81 -0.14 12.22
C MET A 98 -5.61 -0.30 13.16
N ARG A 99 -4.50 0.39 12.86
CA ARG A 99 -3.31 0.38 13.72
C ARG A 99 -3.60 0.96 15.11
N LEU A 100 -4.31 2.09 15.20
CA LEU A 100 -4.70 2.70 16.47
C LEU A 100 -5.64 1.80 17.28
N GLN A 101 -6.56 1.09 16.61
CA GLN A 101 -7.41 0.07 17.25
C GLN A 101 -6.58 -1.11 17.79
N GLU A 102 -5.58 -1.59 17.06
CA GLU A 102 -4.64 -2.62 17.55
C GLU A 102 -3.92 -2.17 18.83
N GLU A 103 -3.63 -0.87 18.94
CA GLU A 103 -2.97 -0.24 20.09
C GLU A 103 -3.91 0.10 21.25
N GLY A 104 -5.24 -0.09 21.08
CA GLY A 104 -6.24 0.28 22.08
C GLY A 104 -6.45 1.80 22.23
N GLN A 105 -6.06 2.58 21.22
CA GLN A 105 -6.18 4.05 21.20
C GLN A 105 -7.47 4.53 20.51
N LEU A 106 -8.20 3.62 19.87
CA LEU A 106 -9.53 3.79 19.25
C LEU A 106 -10.37 2.54 19.53
#